data_AF-A0A8J8PG99-F1
#
_entry.id   AF-A0A8J8PG99-F1
#
_cell.length_a   1.000
_cell.length_b   1.000
_cell.length_c   1.000
_cell.angle_alpha   90.00
_cell.angle_beta   90.00
_cell.angle_gamma   90.00
#
_symmetry.space_group_name_H-M   'P 1'
#
loop_
_entity.id
_entity.type
_entity.pdbx_description
1 polymer ?
#
loop_
_entity_poly.entity_id
_entity_poly.type
_entity_poly.pdbx_seq_one_letter_code
_entity_poly.pdbx_strand_id
1 'polypeptide(L)' 'MSEYVINEVINGIPITLISSNNVFSKKELDLGTRLLLENLIIPDEGIVADVGCGY' A
#
# COMPACT_ATOMS: atom_id res chain seq x y z
N MET A 1 -20.28 6.36 5.53
CA MET A 1 -19.04 6.92 4.93
C MET A 1 -18.82 6.21 3.61
N SER A 2 -18.30 6.90 2.57
CA SER A 2 -17.99 6.25 1.30
C SER A 2 -16.68 5.47 1.43
N GLU A 3 -16.74 4.17 1.17
CA GLU A 3 -15.57 3.30 1.06
C GLU A 3 -15.08 3.27 -0.37
N TYR A 4 -13.76 3.16 -0.54
CA TYR A 4 -13.10 2.95 -1.81
C TYR A 4 -12.40 1.59 -1.78
N VAL A 5 -12.56 0.82 -2.84
CA VAL A 5 -11.87 -0.46 -3.03
C VAL A 5 -10.88 -0.31 -4.17
N ILE A 6 -9.62 -0.59 -3.89
CA ILE A 6 -8.52 -0.49 -4.84
C ILE A 6 -7.95 -1.90 -4.99
N ASN A 7 -7.83 -2.38 -6.23
CA ASN A 7 -7.26 -3.68 -6.53
C ASN A 7 -5.99 -3.49 -7.34
N GLU A 8 -4.90 -4.07 -6.86
CA GLU A 8 -3.58 -3.94 -7.49
C GLU A 8 -2.87 -5.28 -7.56
N VAL A 9 -1.89 -5.36 -8.45
CA VAL A 9 -0.92 -6.45 -8.49
C VAL A 9 0.47 -5.83 -8.41
N ILE A 10 1.23 -6.20 -7.38
CA ILE A 10 2.59 -5.70 -7.12
C ILE A 10 3.51 -6.89 -6.99
N ASN A 11 4.55 -6.96 -7.82
CA ASN A 11 5.47 -8.11 -7.87
C ASN A 11 4.75 -9.47 -8.01
N GLY A 12 3.64 -9.50 -8.75
CA GLY A 12 2.79 -10.70 -8.94
C GLY A 12 1.86 -11.04 -7.77
N ILE A 13 1.88 -10.27 -6.68
CA ILE A 13 1.03 -10.45 -5.51
C ILE A 13 -0.24 -9.60 -5.68
N PRO A 14 -1.44 -10.21 -5.76
CA PRO A 14 -2.68 -9.46 -5.78
C PRO A 14 -3.00 -8.90 -4.39
N ILE A 15 -3.35 -7.63 -4.32
CA ILE A 15 -3.75 -6.96 -3.08
C ILE A 15 -5.05 -6.19 -3.28
N THR A 16 -5.86 -6.13 -2.21
CA THR A 16 -7.05 -5.29 -2.13
C THR A 16 -6.91 -4.33 -0.95
N LEU A 17 -7.00 -3.04 -1.22
CA LEU A 17 -6.97 -1.98 -0.22
C LEU A 17 -8.39 -1.42 -0.05
N ILE A 18 -8.81 -1.27 1.20
CA ILE A 18 -10.06 -0.60 1.58
C ILE A 18 -9.67 0.75 2.16
N SER A 19 -10.29 1.81 1.68
CA SER A 19 -9.92 3.19 2.02
C SER A 19 -11.15 4.08 2.25
N SER A 20 -10.94 5.28 2.79
CA SER A 20 -11.99 6.27 3.06
C SER A 20 -11.56 7.72 2.73
N ASN A 21 -12.45 8.69 2.94
CA ASN A 21 -12.29 10.06 2.44
C ASN A 21 -11.07 10.84 2.97
N ASN A 22 -10.54 10.50 4.14
CA ASN A 22 -9.47 11.24 4.83
C ASN A 22 -8.14 10.49 4.84
N VAL A 23 -8.06 9.40 4.07
CA VAL A 23 -6.86 8.59 3.90
C VAL A 23 -6.04 9.16 2.73
N PHE A 24 -4.71 9.14 2.86
CA PHE A 24 -3.82 9.51 1.76
C PHE A 24 -3.98 8.55 0.57
N SER A 25 -3.96 9.07 -0.66
CA SER A 25 -4.17 8.28 -1.89
C SER A 25 -5.45 7.43 -1.89
N LYS A 26 -6.55 7.97 -1.37
CA LYS A 26 -7.75 7.18 -1.07
C LYS A 26 -8.43 6.39 -2.20
N LYS A 27 -8.13 6.64 -3.48
CA LYS A 27 -8.81 6.01 -4.63
C LYS A 27 -7.91 5.14 -5.51
N GLU A 28 -6.62 5.14 -5.25
CA GLU A 28 -5.62 4.43 -6.06
C GLU A 28 -4.36 4.22 -5.24
N LEU A 29 -3.51 3.27 -5.64
CA LEU A 29 -2.20 3.12 -5.01
C LEU A 29 -1.31 4.31 -5.40
N ASP A 30 -0.72 4.98 -4.41
CA ASP A 30 0.23 6.05 -4.65
C ASP A 30 1.46 5.54 -5.43
N LEU A 31 1.94 6.33 -6.40
CA LEU A 31 3.08 5.96 -7.24
C LEU A 31 4.37 5.80 -6.43
N GLY A 32 4.56 6.59 -5.38
CA GLY A 32 5.69 6.46 -4.46
C GLY A 32 5.63 5.17 -3.65
N THR A 33 4.46 4.83 -3.12
CA THR A 33 4.24 3.54 -2.45
C THR A 33 4.49 2.37 -3.39
N ARG A 34 4.02 2.44 -4.65
CA ARG A 34 4.32 1.40 -5.67
C ARG A 34 5.82 1.26 -5.90
N LEU A 35 6.51 2.37 -6.15
CA LEU A 35 7.95 2.37 -6.38
C LEU A 35 8.71 1.77 -5.19
N LEU A 36 8.32 2.10 -3.96
CA LEU A 36 8.89 1.52 -2.74
C LEU A 36 8.68 0.00 -2.72
N LEU A 37 7.44 -0.47 -2.85
CA LEU A 37 7.12 -1.90 -2.77
C LEU A 37 7.80 -2.74 -3.86
N GLU A 38 7.96 -2.19 -5.06
CA GLU A 38 8.63 -2.86 -6.17
C GLU A 38 10.16 -2.97 -5.96
N ASN A 39 10.77 -2.09 -5.17
CA ASN A 39 12.22 -2.01 -5.00
C ASN A 39 12.71 -2.28 -3.56
N LEU A 40 11.80 -2.49 -2.61
CA LEU A 40 12.14 -2.71 -1.21
C LEU A 40 12.90 -4.04 -1.05
N ILE A 41 14.11 -3.96 -0.48
CA ILE A 41 14.89 -5.13 -0.10
C ILE A 41 14.55 -5.46 1.36
N ILE A 42 13.80 -6.54 1.57
CA ILE A 42 13.42 -7.01 2.91
C ILE A 42 14.44 -8.07 3.36
N PRO A 43 15.08 -7.92 4.52
CA PRO A 43 15.95 -8.95 5.08
C PRO A 43 15.14 -10.18 5.54
N ASP A 44 15.79 -11.35 5.60
CA ASP A 44 15.13 -12.60 6.03
C ASP A 44 14.64 -12.54 7.49
N GLU A 45 15.29 -11.74 8.34
CA GLU A 45 14.93 -11.54 9.74
C GLU A 45 15.07 -10.08 10.19
N GLY A 46 14.24 -9.67 11.16
CA GLY A 46 14.24 -8.33 11.73
C GLY A 46 12.87 -7.88 12.21
N ILE A 47 12.80 -6.64 12.69
CA ILE A 47 11.55 -5.97 13.09
C ILE A 47 11.27 -4.89 12.04
N VAL A 48 10.08 -4.94 11.43
CA VAL A 48 9.61 -3.94 10.45
C VAL A 48 8.69 -2.95 11.15
N ALA A 49 8.83 -1.66 10.80
CA ALA A 49 7.91 -0.61 11.19
C ALA A 49 7.40 0.09 9.92
N ASP A 50 6.08 0.14 9.75
CA ASP A 50 5.41 0.89 8.69
C ASP A 50 4.92 2.24 9.26
N VAL A 51 5.69 3.30 8.99
CA VAL A 51 5.48 4.62 9.57
C VAL A 51 4.71 5.49 8.59
N GLY A 52 3.51 5.90 8.99
CA GLY A 52 2.58 6.57 8.07
C GLY A 52 1.88 5.61 7.12
N CYS A 53 1.61 4.39 7.59
CA CYS A 53 1.07 3.27 6.82
C CYS A 53 -0.24 3.57 6.06
N GLY A 54 -1.04 4.50 6.58
CA GLY A 54 -2.28 4.93 5.94
C GLY A 54 -3.31 3.80 5.81
N TYR A 55 -3.82 3.67 4.58
CA TYR A 55 -5.02 2.93 4.12
C TYR A 55 -6.31 3.27 4.89
#